data_AF-A0A1A8MND8-F1
#
_entry.id   AF-A0A1A8MND8-F1
#
_cell.length_a   1.000
_cell.length_b   1.000
_cell.length_c   1.000
_cell.angle_alpha   90.00
_cell.angle_beta   90.00
_cell.angle_gamma   90.00
#
_symmetry.space_group_name_H-M   'P 1'
#
loop_
_entity.id
_entity.type
_entity.pdbx_description
1 polymer ?
#
loop_
_entity_poly.entity_id
_entity_poly.type
_entity_poly.pdbx_seq_one_letter_code
_entity_poly.pdbx_strand_id
1 'polypeptide(L)'
;EEEEEESTPNPPMMVPMADMLNHVSNHNANLEFTPDSLKMVCVRRISTGEEVFNTYGQMANWQLLHMYGFTEPYPSNSNDTADISLHQLYKAAKAGVQSDSDLQLVEERWETLRRTMKEDGVFVFSNQGCLTDSELHTALKVMCMSKGELSQFKDNEGWEEDDEDDEKISQAFCNDGIPELNASWKRLLHEAAGLTLRLYGDGETEDKLVDRDRVLMEDKAALRGLSSRQWRALQVRFGQMMILHRLMELTLP
;
A
#
# COMPACT_ATOMS: atom_id res chain seq x y z
N GLU A 1 -20.62 18.43 -23.78
CA GLU A 1 -19.65 17.46 -23.25
C GLU A 1 -18.34 18.20 -23.26
N GLU A 2 -18.04 18.87 -22.14
CA GLU A 2 -16.78 19.57 -21.96
C GLU A 2 -15.78 18.50 -21.55
N GLU A 3 -14.87 18.17 -22.47
CA GLU A 3 -13.67 17.40 -22.16
C GLU A 3 -12.92 18.19 -21.07
N GLU A 4 -12.90 17.65 -19.84
CA GLU A 4 -12.05 18.16 -18.78
C GLU A 4 -10.59 17.99 -19.23
N GLU A 5 -10.02 19.02 -19.86
CA GLU A 5 -8.59 19.14 -20.04
C GLU A 5 -7.92 18.91 -18.67
N GLU A 6 -7.09 17.87 -18.55
CA GLU A 6 -6.24 17.63 -17.39
C GLU A 6 -5.46 18.91 -17.07
N SER A 7 -5.99 19.70 -16.14
CA SER A 7 -5.36 20.97 -15.75
C SER A 7 -4.00 20.64 -15.16
N THR A 8 -2.94 21.28 -15.66
CA THR A 8 -1.60 21.13 -15.09
C THR A 8 -1.66 21.36 -13.58
N PRO A 9 -1.15 20.44 -12.74
CA PRO A 9 -1.25 20.57 -11.29
C PRO A 9 -0.64 21.90 -10.85
N ASN A 10 -1.34 22.60 -9.95
CA ASN A 10 -0.89 23.89 -9.44
C ASN A 10 0.50 23.72 -8.80
N PRO A 11 1.44 24.65 -9.05
CA PRO A 11 2.76 24.58 -8.45
C PRO A 11 2.67 24.70 -6.91
N PRO A 12 3.57 24.06 -6.16
CA PRO A 12 3.59 24.17 -4.71
C PRO A 12 3.87 25.61 -4.27
N MET A 13 3.19 26.05 -3.20
CA MET A 13 3.32 27.40 -2.64
C MET A 13 3.62 27.34 -1.14
N MET A 14 4.38 28.32 -0.67
CA MET A 14 4.58 28.53 0.78
C MET A 14 3.38 29.30 1.34
N VAL A 15 2.74 28.76 2.38
CA VAL A 15 1.60 29.39 3.04
C VAL A 15 2.00 29.74 4.48
N PRO A 16 2.40 31.00 4.74
CA PRO A 16 2.80 31.42 6.07
C PRO A 16 1.72 31.14 7.11
N MET A 17 2.14 30.81 8.33
CA MET A 17 1.29 30.41 9.47
C MET A 17 0.70 29.00 9.32
N ALA A 18 0.18 28.63 8.16
CA ALA A 18 -0.33 27.28 7.93
C ALA A 18 0.79 26.23 8.00
N ASP A 19 1.98 26.59 7.52
CA ASP A 19 3.21 25.77 7.56
C ASP A 19 3.80 25.58 8.96
N MET A 20 3.33 26.32 9.97
CA MET A 20 3.74 26.13 11.36
C MET A 20 3.02 24.95 12.05
N LEU A 21 1.90 24.48 11.49
CA LEU A 21 1.13 23.40 12.10
C LEU A 21 1.76 22.05 11.78
N ASN A 22 2.07 21.29 12.84
CA ASN A 22 2.55 19.91 12.74
C ASN A 22 1.47 18.98 12.16
N HIS A 23 1.89 17.80 11.73
CA HIS A 23 1.00 16.75 11.24
C HIS A 23 0.87 15.59 12.22
N VAL A 24 -0.35 15.05 12.30
CA VAL A 24 -0.64 13.69 12.76
C VAL A 24 -1.76 13.12 11.88
N SER A 25 -1.83 11.80 11.74
CA SER A 25 -2.89 11.16 10.94
C SER A 25 -4.28 11.49 11.51
N ASN A 26 -4.41 11.49 12.84
CA ASN A 26 -5.59 11.88 13.60
C ASN A 26 -5.64 13.41 13.89
N HIS A 27 -5.54 14.20 12.83
CA HIS A 27 -5.49 15.66 12.86
C HIS A 27 -6.75 16.30 13.45
N ASN A 28 -6.65 17.57 13.85
CA ASN A 28 -7.76 18.34 14.41
C ASN A 28 -8.03 19.67 13.68
N ALA A 29 -7.23 19.99 12.66
CA ALA A 29 -7.45 21.08 11.72
C ALA A 29 -7.05 20.70 10.29
N ASN A 30 -7.63 21.37 9.29
CA ASN A 30 -7.28 21.23 7.87
C ASN A 30 -7.32 22.58 7.14
N LEU A 31 -6.68 22.63 5.97
CA LEU A 31 -6.65 23.82 5.12
C LEU A 31 -7.74 23.75 4.05
N GLU A 32 -8.60 24.77 4.01
CA GLU A 32 -9.64 24.96 3.00
C GLU A 32 -9.25 26.10 2.04
N PHE A 33 -9.45 25.85 0.75
CA PHE A 33 -9.26 26.84 -0.30
C PHE A 33 -10.57 27.59 -0.53
N THR A 34 -10.49 28.92 -0.53
CA THR A 34 -11.61 29.80 -0.92
C THR A 34 -11.15 30.73 -2.04
N PRO A 35 -12.08 31.34 -2.81
CA PRO A 35 -11.70 32.19 -3.94
C PRO A 35 -10.70 33.30 -3.60
N ASP A 36 -10.81 33.87 -2.40
CA ASP A 36 -10.01 35.03 -1.98
C ASP A 36 -8.94 34.72 -0.92
N SER A 37 -8.94 33.51 -0.33
CA SER A 37 -8.09 33.20 0.82
C SER A 37 -7.93 31.70 1.12
N LEU A 38 -6.92 31.37 1.92
CA LEU A 38 -6.72 30.05 2.52
C LEU A 38 -7.18 30.09 3.98
N LYS A 39 -7.98 29.12 4.42
CA LYS A 39 -8.55 29.06 5.76
C LYS A 39 -8.13 27.80 6.48
N MET A 40 -7.54 27.94 7.67
CA MET A 40 -7.31 26.80 8.57
C MET A 40 -8.56 26.60 9.44
N VAL A 41 -9.20 25.45 9.33
CA VAL A 41 -10.49 25.15 10.00
C VAL A 41 -10.31 23.98 10.96
N CYS A 42 -10.93 24.05 12.14
CA CYS A 42 -10.93 22.94 13.09
C CYS A 42 -11.96 21.89 12.67
N VAL A 43 -11.55 20.62 12.56
CA VAL A 43 -12.46 19.50 12.22
C VAL A 43 -13.12 18.88 13.45
N ARG A 44 -12.63 19.22 14.65
CA ARG A 44 -13.23 18.85 15.93
C ARG A 44 -12.95 19.93 16.97
N ARG A 45 -13.60 19.82 18.13
CA ARG A 45 -13.30 20.67 19.28
C ARG A 45 -11.85 20.43 19.75
N ILE A 46 -11.12 21.51 19.99
CA ILE A 46 -9.75 21.52 20.52
C ILE A 46 -9.79 22.13 21.92
N SER A 47 -9.19 21.45 22.89
CA SER A 47 -9.19 21.91 24.29
C SER A 47 -8.09 22.95 24.53
N THR A 48 -8.26 23.82 25.54
CA THR A 48 -7.21 24.77 25.92
C THR A 48 -5.93 24.01 26.32
N GLY A 49 -4.81 24.34 25.67
CA GLY A 49 -3.51 23.70 25.88
C GLY A 49 -3.26 22.47 24.99
N GLU A 50 -4.25 22.03 24.20
CA GLU A 50 -4.06 21.02 23.15
C GLU A 50 -3.41 21.66 21.93
N GLU A 51 -2.46 20.95 21.32
CA GLU A 51 -1.80 21.39 20.08
C GLU A 51 -2.77 21.28 18.88
N VAL A 52 -2.65 22.24 17.95
CA VAL A 52 -3.41 22.25 16.70
C VAL A 52 -2.57 21.54 15.64
N PHE A 53 -3.06 20.39 15.18
CA PHE A 53 -2.42 19.58 14.16
C PHE A 53 -3.18 19.67 12.83
N ASN A 54 -2.44 19.94 11.77
CA ASN A 54 -2.91 19.88 10.39
C ASN A 54 -2.82 18.44 9.83
N THR A 55 -3.40 18.23 8.66
CA THR A 55 -3.10 17.07 7.80
C THR A 55 -2.20 17.48 6.63
N TYR A 56 -1.17 16.68 6.35
CA TYR A 56 -0.37 16.79 5.13
C TYR A 56 -0.90 15.87 4.02
N GLY A 57 -2.01 15.17 4.28
CA GLY A 57 -2.59 14.14 3.43
C GLY A 57 -2.62 12.78 4.12
N GLN A 58 -3.03 11.76 3.37
CA GLN A 58 -2.97 10.37 3.80
C GLN A 58 -1.54 9.86 3.55
N MET A 59 -0.66 10.06 4.53
CA MET A 59 0.77 9.79 4.41
C MET A 59 1.19 8.58 5.24
N ALA A 60 1.81 7.60 4.59
CA ALA A 60 2.48 6.50 5.25
C ALA A 60 3.78 6.95 5.93
N ASN A 61 4.28 6.17 6.90
CA ASN A 61 5.48 6.54 7.65
C ASN A 61 6.72 6.67 6.75
N TRP A 62 6.83 5.86 5.69
CA TRP A 62 7.94 5.97 4.74
C TRP A 62 7.90 7.30 3.96
N GLN A 63 6.71 7.79 3.62
CA GLN A 63 6.50 9.09 2.96
C GLN A 63 6.78 10.24 3.94
N LEU A 64 6.29 10.15 5.18
CA LEU A 64 6.58 11.12 6.23
C LEU A 64 8.09 11.27 6.48
N LEU A 65 8.80 10.14 6.55
CA LEU A 65 10.24 10.15 6.76
C LEU A 65 10.99 10.74 5.56
N HIS A 66 10.60 10.37 4.34
CA HIS A 66 11.22 10.83 3.11
C HIS A 66 11.02 12.33 2.87
N MET A 67 9.78 12.81 2.99
CA MET A 67 9.39 14.17 2.63
C MET A 67 9.51 15.18 3.77
N TYR A 68 9.31 14.74 5.02
CA TYR A 68 9.21 15.62 6.19
C TYR A 68 10.19 15.27 7.32
N GLY A 69 10.93 14.17 7.19
CA GLY A 69 12.01 13.81 8.13
C GLY A 69 11.54 13.29 9.50
N PHE A 70 10.27 12.92 9.65
CA PHE A 70 9.71 12.35 10.89
C PHE A 70 8.81 11.14 10.61
N THR A 71 8.39 10.45 11.66
CA THR A 71 7.46 9.32 11.62
C THR A 71 6.49 9.44 12.78
N GLU A 72 5.28 8.92 12.63
CA GLU A 72 4.35 8.74 13.73
C GLU A 72 4.61 7.39 14.43
N PRO A 73 4.56 7.32 15.77
CA PRO A 73 4.81 6.09 16.50
C PRO A 73 3.71 5.06 16.22
N TYR A 74 4.05 3.78 16.07
CA TYR A 74 3.07 2.71 15.99
C TYR A 74 2.26 2.59 17.31
N PRO A 75 0.93 2.38 17.27
CA PRO A 75 0.05 2.22 16.10
C PRO A 75 -0.68 3.53 15.71
N SER A 76 -0.12 4.70 16.01
CA SER A 76 -0.82 5.99 15.85
C SER A 76 -1.07 6.39 14.40
N ASN A 77 -0.19 6.04 13.45
CA ASN A 77 -0.41 6.34 12.04
C ASN A 77 -1.47 5.42 11.44
N SER A 78 -2.70 5.91 11.34
CA SER A 78 -3.82 5.20 10.70
C SER A 78 -3.68 5.06 9.18
N ASN A 79 -2.83 5.88 8.55
CA ASN A 79 -2.64 5.95 7.10
C ASN A 79 -1.37 5.20 6.65
N ASP A 80 -0.77 4.38 7.52
CA ASP A 80 0.44 3.64 7.17
C ASP A 80 0.18 2.60 6.07
N THR A 81 1.18 2.38 5.22
CA THR A 81 1.07 1.47 4.07
C THR A 81 2.32 0.61 3.89
N ALA A 82 2.15 -0.52 3.22
CA ALA A 82 3.21 -1.38 2.72
C ALA A 82 3.01 -1.66 1.23
N ASP A 83 4.12 -1.71 0.50
CA ASP A 83 4.13 -1.83 -0.95
C ASP A 83 4.52 -3.25 -1.36
N ILE A 84 3.77 -3.86 -2.27
CA ILE A 84 4.12 -5.10 -2.95
C ILE A 84 4.31 -4.79 -4.43
N SER A 85 5.52 -4.98 -4.96
CA SER A 85 5.74 -4.72 -6.38
C SER A 85 5.17 -5.82 -7.26
N LEU A 86 4.78 -5.45 -8.47
CA LEU A 86 4.34 -6.35 -9.54
C LEU A 86 5.40 -7.44 -9.81
N HIS A 87 6.69 -7.12 -9.65
CA HIS A 87 7.78 -8.11 -9.73
C HIS A 87 7.74 -9.18 -8.63
N GLN A 88 7.32 -8.85 -7.41
CA GLN A 88 7.16 -9.85 -6.35
C GLN A 88 5.99 -10.79 -6.66
N LEU A 89 4.91 -10.27 -7.24
CA LEU A 89 3.80 -11.07 -7.75
C LEU A 89 4.26 -12.04 -8.84
N TYR A 90 5.08 -11.58 -9.79
CA TYR A 90 5.68 -12.44 -10.81
C TYR A 90 6.58 -13.53 -10.22
N LYS A 91 7.46 -13.18 -9.28
CA LYS A 91 8.31 -14.16 -8.60
C LYS A 91 7.48 -15.23 -7.87
N ALA A 92 6.42 -14.82 -7.19
CA ALA A 92 5.48 -15.72 -6.52
C ALA A 92 4.82 -16.68 -7.53
N ALA A 93 4.32 -16.16 -8.66
CA ALA A 93 3.72 -16.99 -9.71
C ALA A 93 4.73 -17.98 -10.30
N LYS A 94 5.98 -17.55 -10.52
CA LYS A 94 7.05 -18.40 -11.06
C LYS A 94 7.49 -19.50 -10.09
N ALA A 95 7.50 -19.22 -8.79
CA ALA A 95 7.93 -20.18 -7.77
C ALA A 95 7.04 -21.44 -7.68
N GLY A 96 5.77 -21.33 -8.06
CA GLY A 96 4.82 -22.45 -8.06
C GLY A 96 4.86 -23.36 -9.29
N VAL A 97 5.67 -23.03 -10.30
CA VAL A 97 5.68 -23.72 -11.59
C VAL A 97 6.72 -24.83 -11.64
N GLN A 98 6.30 -26.02 -12.10
CA GLN A 98 7.19 -27.18 -12.28
C GLN A 98 7.40 -27.57 -13.74
N SER A 99 6.56 -27.10 -14.68
CA SER A 99 6.63 -27.47 -16.09
C SER A 99 7.07 -26.29 -16.96
N ASP A 100 7.82 -26.56 -18.03
CA ASP A 100 8.27 -25.54 -18.98
C ASP A 100 7.09 -24.86 -19.69
N SER A 101 5.99 -25.60 -19.94
CA SER A 101 4.78 -25.05 -20.56
C SER A 101 4.09 -24.04 -19.65
N ASP A 102 4.00 -24.32 -18.35
CA ASP A 102 3.40 -23.39 -17.37
C ASP A 102 4.31 -22.17 -17.16
N LEU A 103 5.63 -22.35 -17.27
CA LEU A 103 6.60 -21.28 -17.14
C LEU A 103 6.43 -20.27 -18.29
N GLN A 104 6.32 -20.77 -19.51
CA GLN A 104 6.03 -19.94 -20.70
C GLN A 104 4.71 -19.17 -20.53
N LEU A 105 3.68 -19.81 -19.98
CA LEU A 105 2.40 -19.15 -19.73
C LEU A 105 2.52 -18.03 -18.69
N VAL A 106 3.27 -18.23 -17.60
CA VAL A 106 3.53 -17.18 -16.61
C VAL A 106 4.32 -16.02 -17.21
N GLU A 107 5.31 -16.29 -18.06
CA GLU A 107 6.06 -15.25 -18.78
C GLU A 107 5.18 -14.48 -19.77
N GLU A 108 4.24 -15.14 -20.43
CA GLU A 108 3.29 -14.51 -21.33
C GLU A 108 2.29 -13.61 -20.59
N ARG A 109 1.78 -14.04 -19.44
CA ARG A 109 0.93 -13.23 -18.54
C ARG A 109 1.68 -12.02 -17.99
N TRP A 110 2.94 -12.22 -17.60
CA TRP A 110 3.82 -11.16 -17.13
C TRP A 110 4.02 -10.05 -18.15
N GLU A 111 4.36 -10.42 -19.39
CA GLU A 111 4.56 -9.45 -20.46
C GLU A 111 3.27 -8.71 -20.81
N THR A 112 2.12 -9.38 -20.71
CA THR A 112 0.81 -8.74 -20.87
C THR A 112 0.60 -7.65 -19.82
N LEU A 113 0.83 -7.96 -18.53
CA LEU A 113 0.70 -6.98 -17.46
C LEU A 113 1.65 -5.80 -17.58
N ARG A 114 2.89 -6.03 -18.01
CA ARG A 114 3.87 -4.95 -18.23
C ARG A 114 3.46 -3.97 -19.32
N ARG A 115 2.65 -4.40 -20.28
CA ARG A 115 2.14 -3.53 -21.36
C ARG A 115 0.92 -2.74 -20.91
N THR A 116 0.10 -3.31 -20.03
CA THR A 116 -1.14 -2.69 -19.54
C THR A 116 -0.90 -1.77 -18.35
N MET A 117 0.03 -2.10 -17.46
CA MET A 117 0.32 -1.32 -16.26
C MET A 117 1.43 -0.30 -16.50
N LYS A 118 1.41 0.82 -15.77
CA LYS A 118 2.50 1.81 -15.75
C LYS A 118 3.82 1.14 -15.35
N GLU A 119 4.94 1.67 -15.84
CA GLU A 119 6.28 1.17 -15.49
C GLU A 119 6.44 1.10 -13.96
N ASP A 120 6.92 -0.04 -13.46
CA ASP A 120 7.07 -0.37 -12.04
C ASP A 120 5.76 -0.43 -11.22
N GLY A 121 4.73 -1.12 -11.71
CA GLY A 121 3.49 -1.34 -10.94
C GLY A 121 3.73 -1.77 -9.49
N VAL A 122 3.12 -1.06 -8.54
CA VAL A 122 3.16 -1.32 -7.10
C VAL A 122 1.74 -1.42 -6.58
N PHE A 123 1.48 -2.43 -5.75
CA PHE A 123 0.23 -2.58 -5.01
C PHE A 123 0.41 -2.05 -3.60
N VAL A 124 -0.43 -1.11 -3.18
CA VAL A 124 -0.31 -0.43 -1.90
C VAL A 124 -1.33 -1.00 -0.92
N PHE A 125 -0.86 -1.60 0.17
CA PHE A 125 -1.71 -2.15 1.24
C PHE A 125 -1.68 -1.25 2.45
N SER A 126 -2.85 -0.96 3.01
CA SER A 126 -3.03 -0.23 4.27
C SER A 126 -3.48 -1.18 5.39
N ASN A 127 -3.72 -0.63 6.58
CA ASN A 127 -4.35 -1.36 7.67
C ASN A 127 -5.81 -1.78 7.39
N GLN A 128 -6.43 -1.37 6.28
CA GLN A 128 -7.82 -1.70 5.91
C GLN A 128 -7.94 -2.58 4.66
N GLY A 129 -6.85 -2.86 3.95
CA GLY A 129 -6.84 -3.59 2.68
C GLY A 129 -6.00 -2.90 1.61
N CYS A 130 -6.17 -3.31 0.35
CA CYS A 130 -5.49 -2.71 -0.79
C CYS A 130 -6.09 -1.33 -1.13
N LEU A 131 -5.24 -0.33 -1.37
CA LEU A 131 -5.63 1.01 -1.84
C LEU A 131 -5.56 1.14 -3.37
N THR A 132 -4.85 0.22 -4.03
CA THR A 132 -4.74 0.08 -5.49
C THR A 132 -5.46 -1.22 -5.90
N ASP A 133 -6.72 -1.34 -5.48
CA ASP A 133 -7.50 -2.57 -5.59
C ASP A 133 -7.86 -2.91 -7.04
N SER A 134 -8.18 -1.94 -7.89
CA SER A 134 -8.43 -2.15 -9.32
C SER A 134 -7.18 -2.61 -10.08
N GLU A 135 -6.00 -2.05 -9.78
CA GLU A 135 -4.75 -2.54 -10.35
C GLU A 135 -4.44 -3.96 -9.84
N LEU A 136 -4.59 -4.19 -8.55
CA LEU A 136 -4.36 -5.52 -7.97
C LEU A 136 -5.32 -6.55 -8.56
N HIS A 137 -6.59 -6.21 -8.70
CA HIS A 137 -7.62 -7.05 -9.30
C HIS A 137 -7.21 -7.48 -10.71
N THR A 138 -6.84 -6.50 -11.54
CA THR A 138 -6.37 -6.75 -12.90
C THR A 138 -5.13 -7.64 -12.92
N ALA A 139 -4.14 -7.38 -12.04
CA ALA A 139 -2.95 -8.22 -11.92
C ALA A 139 -3.28 -9.66 -11.55
N LEU A 140 -4.17 -9.89 -10.58
CA LEU A 140 -4.56 -11.23 -10.15
C LEU A 140 -5.37 -11.96 -11.22
N LYS A 141 -6.31 -11.27 -11.88
CA LYS A 141 -7.11 -11.82 -12.99
C LYS A 141 -6.20 -12.28 -14.13
N VAL A 142 -5.25 -11.44 -14.57
CA VAL A 142 -4.28 -11.79 -15.63
C VAL A 142 -3.28 -12.86 -15.20
N MET A 143 -2.77 -12.80 -13.97
CA MET A 143 -1.80 -13.81 -13.50
C MET A 143 -2.42 -15.19 -13.29
N CYS A 144 -3.74 -15.27 -13.05
CA CYS A 144 -4.43 -16.52 -12.74
C CYS A 144 -5.34 -17.07 -13.86
N MET A 145 -5.59 -16.33 -14.94
CA MET A 145 -6.45 -16.77 -16.05
C MET A 145 -5.82 -17.92 -16.86
N SER A 146 -6.64 -18.83 -17.39
CA SER A 146 -6.22 -19.92 -18.28
C SER A 146 -5.59 -19.42 -19.58
N LYS A 147 -4.91 -20.31 -20.32
CA LYS A 147 -4.33 -19.98 -21.64
C LYS A 147 -5.37 -19.50 -22.65
N GLY A 148 -6.57 -20.09 -22.62
CA GLY A 148 -7.66 -19.71 -23.52
C GLY A 148 -8.20 -18.32 -23.21
N GLU A 149 -8.43 -18.02 -21.93
CA GLU A 149 -8.85 -16.68 -21.47
C GLU A 149 -7.79 -15.61 -21.81
N LEU A 150 -6.50 -15.94 -21.69
CA LEU A 150 -5.41 -15.03 -22.08
C LEU A 150 -5.40 -14.72 -23.58
N SER A 151 -5.67 -15.72 -24.42
CA SER A 151 -5.80 -15.49 -25.86
C SER A 151 -6.98 -14.58 -26.17
N GLN A 152 -8.15 -14.83 -25.56
CA GLN A 152 -9.34 -13.98 -25.73
C GLN A 152 -9.10 -12.54 -25.26
N PHE A 153 -8.47 -12.37 -24.09
CA PHE A 153 -8.12 -11.05 -23.56
C PHE A 153 -7.21 -10.26 -24.51
N LYS A 154 -6.25 -10.93 -25.16
CA LYS A 154 -5.37 -10.31 -26.15
C LYS A 154 -6.09 -9.97 -27.45
N ASP A 155 -6.92 -10.89 -27.94
CA ASP A 155 -7.68 -10.73 -29.19
C ASP A 155 -8.71 -9.58 -29.08
N ASN A 156 -9.26 -9.37 -27.89
CA ASN A 156 -10.24 -8.32 -27.60
C ASN A 156 -9.61 -6.99 -27.11
N GLU A 157 -8.28 -6.87 -27.11
CA GLU A 157 -7.53 -5.71 -26.58
C GLU A 157 -7.86 -5.34 -25.11
N GLY A 158 -8.31 -6.31 -24.32
CA GLY A 158 -8.79 -6.09 -22.96
C GLY A 158 -9.98 -6.98 -22.62
N TRP A 159 -10.62 -6.68 -21.50
CA TRP A 159 -11.97 -7.18 -21.21
C TRP A 159 -12.97 -6.29 -21.95
N GLU A 160 -14.00 -6.87 -22.56
CA GLU A 160 -15.19 -6.10 -22.97
C GLU A 160 -15.70 -5.40 -21.70
N GLU A 161 -15.78 -4.06 -21.70
CA GLU A 161 -16.09 -3.20 -20.54
C GLU A 161 -16.66 -4.01 -19.37
N ASP A 162 -15.77 -4.50 -18.49
CA ASP A 162 -16.20 -5.25 -17.32
C ASP A 162 -16.99 -4.25 -16.48
N ASP A 163 -18.32 -4.38 -16.46
CA ASP A 163 -19.23 -3.73 -15.50
C ASP A 163 -18.97 -4.22 -14.04
N GLU A 164 -17.73 -4.60 -13.74
CA GLU A 164 -17.29 -4.94 -12.39
C GLU A 164 -17.25 -3.64 -11.58
N ASP A 165 -18.35 -3.44 -10.88
CA ASP A 165 -18.58 -2.39 -9.89
C ASP A 165 -17.34 -2.17 -9.00
N ASP A 166 -16.71 -1.01 -9.12
CA ASP A 166 -15.52 -0.60 -8.34
C ASP A 166 -15.76 -0.75 -6.82
N GLU A 167 -17.00 -0.58 -6.35
CA GLU A 167 -17.34 -0.81 -4.95
C GLU A 167 -17.18 -2.29 -4.55
N LYS A 168 -17.51 -3.22 -5.45
CA LYS A 168 -17.32 -4.66 -5.20
C LYS A 168 -15.85 -5.03 -5.21
N ILE A 169 -15.05 -4.43 -6.09
CA ILE A 169 -13.59 -4.62 -6.11
C ILE A 169 -13.00 -4.13 -4.78
N SER A 170 -13.33 -2.90 -4.39
CA SER A 170 -12.91 -2.31 -3.12
C SER A 170 -13.31 -3.19 -1.92
N GLN A 171 -14.53 -3.72 -1.93
CA GLN A 171 -15.03 -4.62 -0.89
C GLN A 171 -14.29 -5.97 -0.88
N ALA A 172 -13.95 -6.53 -2.04
CA ALA A 172 -13.22 -7.79 -2.15
C ALA A 172 -11.77 -7.68 -1.65
N PHE A 173 -11.14 -6.51 -1.80
CA PHE A 173 -9.75 -6.27 -1.41
C PHE A 173 -9.59 -5.55 -0.07
N CYS A 174 -10.68 -5.38 0.69
CA CYS A 174 -10.61 -4.99 2.09
C CYS A 174 -10.22 -6.18 3.00
N ASN A 175 -9.85 -5.91 4.25
CA ASN A 175 -9.43 -6.97 5.19
C ASN A 175 -10.49 -8.06 5.43
N ASP A 176 -11.78 -7.71 5.32
CA ASP A 176 -12.88 -8.68 5.47
C ASP A 176 -13.16 -9.45 4.18
N GLY A 177 -12.82 -8.89 3.02
CA GLY A 177 -13.02 -9.50 1.69
C GLY A 177 -11.88 -10.42 1.25
N ILE A 178 -10.63 -10.09 1.58
CA ILE A 178 -9.44 -10.86 1.19
C ILE A 178 -9.54 -12.36 1.54
N PRO A 179 -10.04 -12.76 2.73
CA PRO A 179 -10.20 -14.18 3.08
C PRO A 179 -11.16 -14.96 2.16
N GLU A 180 -12.12 -14.28 1.56
CA GLU A 180 -13.15 -14.84 0.68
C GLU A 180 -12.71 -14.93 -0.79
N LEU A 181 -11.54 -14.39 -1.13
CA LEU A 181 -10.97 -14.52 -2.47
C LEU A 181 -10.72 -16.00 -2.83
N ASN A 182 -10.73 -16.27 -4.12
CA ASN A 182 -10.48 -17.63 -4.61
C ASN A 182 -9.05 -18.11 -4.23
N ALA A 183 -8.87 -19.44 -4.19
CA ALA A 183 -7.65 -20.05 -3.69
C ALA A 183 -6.38 -19.73 -4.51
N SER A 184 -6.49 -19.48 -5.83
CA SER A 184 -5.33 -19.10 -6.64
C SER A 184 -4.87 -17.68 -6.32
N TRP A 185 -5.81 -16.75 -6.14
CA TRP A 185 -5.52 -15.36 -5.78
C TRP A 185 -4.93 -15.26 -4.39
N LYS A 186 -5.55 -15.92 -3.40
CA LYS A 186 -5.02 -15.94 -2.02
C LYS A 186 -3.60 -16.50 -1.97
N ARG A 187 -3.35 -17.63 -2.62
CA ARG A 187 -2.00 -18.23 -2.67
C ARG A 187 -0.98 -17.27 -3.29
N LEU A 188 -1.32 -16.64 -4.41
CA LEU A 188 -0.41 -15.73 -5.10
C LEU A 188 -0.10 -14.48 -4.25
N LEU A 189 -1.12 -13.90 -3.61
CA LEU A 189 -0.96 -12.80 -2.66
C LEU A 189 -0.11 -13.19 -1.45
N HIS A 190 -0.38 -14.35 -0.85
CA HIS A 190 0.34 -14.86 0.31
C HIS A 190 1.84 -14.98 0.01
N GLU A 191 2.18 -15.62 -1.10
CA GLU A 191 3.57 -15.81 -1.52
C GLU A 191 4.25 -14.48 -1.88
N ALA A 192 3.54 -13.56 -2.55
CA ALA A 192 4.08 -12.23 -2.88
C ALA A 192 4.34 -11.39 -1.62
N ALA A 193 3.45 -11.45 -0.63
CA ALA A 193 3.63 -10.79 0.66
C ALA A 193 4.82 -11.37 1.42
N GLY A 194 4.96 -12.70 1.49
CA GLY A 194 6.09 -13.36 2.12
C GLY A 194 7.42 -13.03 1.45
N LEU A 195 7.49 -13.07 0.11
CA LEU A 195 8.67 -12.64 -0.63
C LEU A 195 9.05 -11.18 -0.38
N THR A 196 8.06 -10.30 -0.23
CA THR A 196 8.27 -8.89 0.09
C THR A 196 8.78 -8.71 1.51
N LEU A 197 8.22 -9.44 2.49
CA LEU A 197 8.63 -9.36 3.89
C LEU A 197 10.07 -9.86 4.10
N ARG A 198 10.49 -10.90 3.35
CA ARG A 198 11.87 -11.39 3.36
C ARG A 198 12.91 -10.34 2.92
N LEU A 199 12.52 -9.27 2.22
CA LEU A 199 13.44 -8.19 1.85
C LEU A 199 13.91 -7.35 3.04
N TYR A 200 13.18 -7.37 4.16
CA TYR A 200 13.54 -6.66 5.39
C TYR A 200 14.55 -7.43 6.26
N GLY A 201 14.89 -8.66 5.86
CA GLY A 201 15.76 -9.57 6.59
C GLY A 201 16.91 -10.11 5.77
N ASP A 202 17.90 -10.66 6.46
CA ASP A 202 19.07 -11.32 5.84
C ASP A 202 18.90 -12.85 5.88
N GLY A 203 17.82 -13.36 5.28
CA GLY A 203 17.54 -14.81 5.19
C GLY A 203 16.82 -15.42 6.40
N GLU A 204 16.25 -14.58 7.27
CA GLU A 204 15.36 -14.99 8.35
C GLU A 204 13.96 -15.34 7.79
N THR A 205 13.23 -16.20 8.51
CA THR A 205 11.82 -16.48 8.18
C THR A 205 10.94 -15.29 8.56
N GLU A 206 9.78 -15.18 7.93
CA GLU A 206 8.84 -14.09 8.08
C GLU A 206 8.44 -13.88 9.54
N ASP A 207 8.05 -14.95 10.23
CA ASP A 207 7.66 -14.91 11.64
C ASP A 207 8.79 -14.40 12.54
N LYS A 208 10.03 -14.84 12.29
CA LYS A 208 11.20 -14.43 13.08
C LYS A 208 11.51 -12.95 12.90
N LEU A 209 11.34 -12.44 11.69
CA LEU A 209 11.55 -11.01 11.39
C LEU A 209 10.55 -10.15 12.15
N VAL A 210 9.28 -10.51 12.10
CA VAL A 210 8.20 -9.79 12.80
C VAL A 210 8.40 -9.88 14.31
N ASP A 211 8.71 -11.06 14.83
CA ASP A 211 8.94 -11.27 16.27
C ASP A 211 10.14 -10.47 16.78
N ARG A 212 11.25 -10.43 16.03
CA ARG A 212 12.43 -9.65 16.39
C ARG A 212 12.09 -8.18 16.63
N ASP A 213 11.38 -7.58 15.67
CA ASP A 213 11.04 -6.16 15.74
C ASP A 213 9.91 -5.89 16.74
N ARG A 214 8.97 -6.84 16.92
CA ARG A 214 7.93 -6.77 17.95
C ARG A 214 8.54 -6.76 19.35
N VAL A 215 9.47 -7.67 19.64
CA VAL A 215 10.18 -7.72 20.92
C VAL A 215 10.94 -6.42 21.17
N LEU A 216 11.60 -5.87 20.14
CA LEU A 216 12.28 -4.58 20.25
C LEU A 216 11.31 -3.42 20.53
N MET A 217 10.12 -3.43 19.91
CA MET A 217 9.08 -2.42 20.13
C MET A 217 8.44 -2.49 21.52
N GLU A 218 8.45 -3.66 22.16
CA GLU A 218 7.95 -3.85 23.53
C GLU A 218 9.01 -3.51 24.60
N ASP A 219 10.31 -3.63 24.27
CA ASP A 219 11.40 -3.31 25.19
C ASP A 219 11.69 -1.80 25.27
N LYS A 220 11.06 -1.15 26.25
CA LYS A 220 11.27 0.29 26.54
C LYS A 220 12.72 0.66 26.91
N ALA A 221 13.54 -0.28 27.40
CA ALA A 221 14.94 0.00 27.70
C ALA A 221 15.77 -0.02 26.41
N ALA A 222 15.56 -1.03 25.56
CA ALA A 222 16.21 -1.11 24.25
C ALA A 222 15.84 0.07 23.35
N LEU A 223 14.56 0.48 23.30
CA LEU A 223 14.11 1.64 22.53
C LEU A 223 14.80 2.94 22.96
N ARG A 224 15.02 3.13 24.27
CA ARG A 224 15.74 4.30 24.81
C ARG A 224 17.22 4.34 24.40
N GLY A 225 17.80 3.19 24.05
CA GLY A 225 19.16 3.09 23.55
C GLY A 225 19.31 3.45 22.06
N LEU A 226 18.20 3.56 21.32
CA LEU A 226 18.24 3.89 19.89
C LEU A 226 18.48 5.38 19.66
N SER A 227 19.25 5.71 18.63
CA SER A 227 19.28 7.07 18.09
C SER A 227 17.94 7.43 17.45
N SER A 228 17.67 8.73 17.28
CA SER A 228 16.45 9.21 16.61
C SER A 228 16.28 8.63 15.19
N ARG A 229 17.38 8.45 14.45
CA ARG A 229 17.35 7.84 13.11
C ARG A 229 17.02 6.35 13.15
N GLN A 230 17.60 5.60 14.08
CA GLN A 230 17.28 4.18 14.26
C GLN A 230 15.83 4.00 14.68
N TRP A 231 15.34 4.86 15.58
CA TRP A 231 13.94 4.82 16.01
C TRP A 231 12.98 5.10 14.85
N ARG A 232 13.23 6.13 14.02
CA ARG A 232 12.39 6.43 12.84
C ARG A 232 12.42 5.29 11.81
N ALA A 233 13.61 4.76 11.52
CA ALA A 233 13.75 3.61 10.63
C ALA A 233 13.02 2.37 11.16
N LEU A 234 13.01 2.15 12.48
CA LEU A 234 12.23 1.10 13.13
C LEU A 234 10.72 1.34 12.98
N GLN A 235 10.22 2.57 13.15
CA GLN A 235 8.79 2.85 12.96
C GLN A 235 8.33 2.53 11.53
N VAL A 236 9.09 2.96 10.52
CA VAL A 236 8.78 2.65 9.11
C VAL A 236 8.76 1.14 8.86
N ARG A 237 9.87 0.45 9.17
CA ARG A 237 9.98 -0.98 8.86
C ARG A 237 8.94 -1.81 9.61
N PHE A 238 8.69 -1.49 10.88
CA PHE A 238 7.76 -2.25 11.71
C PHE A 238 6.32 -2.07 11.22
N GLY A 239 5.91 -0.84 10.91
CA GLY A 239 4.58 -0.56 10.35
C GLY A 239 4.34 -1.35 9.05
N GLN A 240 5.29 -1.31 8.12
CA GLN A 240 5.23 -2.04 6.85
C GLN A 240 5.16 -3.55 7.05
N MET A 241 6.03 -4.10 7.90
CA MET A 241 6.06 -5.54 8.18
C MET A 241 4.77 -6.03 8.85
N MET A 242 4.16 -5.23 9.72
CA MET A 242 2.89 -5.58 10.36
C MET A 242 1.73 -5.65 9.35
N ILE A 243 1.68 -4.74 8.37
CA ILE A 243 0.69 -4.77 7.29
C ILE A 243 0.89 -6.01 6.40
N LEU A 244 2.14 -6.28 5.98
CA LEU A 244 2.47 -7.46 5.16
C LEU A 244 2.16 -8.78 5.89
N HIS A 245 2.52 -8.88 7.16
CA HIS A 245 2.21 -10.05 7.99
C HIS A 245 0.71 -10.24 8.13
N ARG A 246 -0.05 -9.17 8.34
CA ARG A 246 -1.51 -9.24 8.40
C ARG A 246 -2.11 -9.75 7.08
N LEU A 247 -1.61 -9.28 5.94
CA LEU A 247 -2.01 -9.79 4.63
C LEU A 247 -1.73 -11.30 4.50
N MET A 248 -0.58 -11.77 4.99
CA MET A 248 -0.26 -13.21 5.00
C MET A 248 -1.27 -14.00 5.85
N GLU A 249 -1.67 -13.50 7.03
CA GLU A 249 -2.71 -14.13 7.87
C GLU A 249 -4.06 -14.22 7.17
N LEU A 250 -4.48 -13.15 6.47
CA LEU A 250 -5.75 -13.09 5.75
C LEU A 250 -5.80 -14.00 4.51
N THR A 251 -4.63 -14.36 3.98
CA THR A 251 -4.48 -15.16 2.76
C THR A 251 -4.07 -16.61 3.04
N LEU A 252 -4.12 -17.05 4.31
CA LEU A 252 -3.89 -18.45 4.66
C LEU A 252 -4.87 -19.37 3.88
N PRO A 253 -4.38 -20.52 3.39
CA PRO A 253 -5.17 -21.46 2.61
C PRO A 253 -6.26 -22.17 3.41
#